data_AF-A0A3D1YP55-F1
#
_entry.id   AF-A0A3D1YP55-F1
#
_cell.length_a   1.000
_cell.length_b   1.000
_cell.length_c   1.000
_cell.angle_alpha   90.00
_cell.angle_beta   90.00
_cell.angle_gamma   90.00
#
_symmetry.space_group_name_H-M   'P 1'
#
loop_
_entity.id
_entity.type
_entity.pdbx_description
1 polymer ?
#
loop_
_entity_poly.entity_id
_entity_poly.type
_entity_poly.pdbx_seq_one_letter_code
_entity_poly.pdbx_strand_id
1 'polypeptide(L)'
;DADGPNRLLNGEDELARYEDNLSLLPSWLMWLTRFNAVRTINSFATQFWFYEQIANIGRTGATDPTLTVFSATMAQQKAASAWMTARKGG
;
A
#
# COMPACT_ATOMS: atom_id res chain seq x y z
N ASP A 1 -0.08 0.72 -14.24
CA ASP A 1 -0.78 1.17 -15.46
C ASP A 1 0.06 0.76 -16.67
N ALA A 2 -0.48 -0.09 -17.55
CA ALA A 2 0.25 -0.58 -18.73
C ALA A 2 0.36 0.49 -19.84
N ASP A 3 -0.33 1.63 -19.68
CA ASP A 3 -0.34 2.74 -20.64
C ASP A 3 0.76 3.80 -20.37
N GLY A 4 1.58 3.60 -19.33
CA GLY A 4 2.67 4.51 -18.99
C GLY A 4 3.62 4.85 -20.16
N PRO A 5 4.04 3.89 -21.00
CA PRO A 5 4.86 4.18 -22.17
C PRO A 5 4.16 5.09 -23.17
N ASN A 6 2.88 4.88 -23.49
CA ASN A 6 2.13 5.73 -24.42
C ASN A 6 1.95 7.14 -23.87
N ARG A 7 1.74 7.29 -22.56
CA ARG A 7 1.59 8.60 -21.91
C ARG A 7 2.86 9.44 -21.98
N LEU A 8 4.02 8.83 -21.73
CA LEU A 8 5.32 9.48 -21.91
C LEU A 8 5.59 9.84 -23.37
N LEU A 9 5.26 8.95 -24.30
CA LEU A 9 5.41 9.20 -25.74
C LEU A 9 4.47 10.29 -26.26
N ASN A 10 3.33 10.51 -25.60
CA ASN A 10 2.38 11.59 -25.89
C ASN A 10 2.77 12.94 -25.26
N GLY A 11 3.92 13.02 -24.59
CA GLY A 11 4.47 14.28 -24.06
C GLY A 11 4.05 14.62 -22.64
N GLU A 12 3.58 13.65 -21.84
CA GLU A 12 3.54 13.86 -20.39
C GLU A 12 4.97 13.95 -19.84
N ASP A 13 5.27 15.05 -19.12
CA ASP A 13 6.59 15.29 -18.52
C ASP A 13 6.98 14.22 -17.47
N GLU A 14 6.00 13.71 -16.73
CA GLU A 14 6.17 12.52 -15.89
C GLU A 14 4.86 11.74 -15.74
N LEU A 15 4.98 10.43 -15.47
CA LEU A 15 3.84 9.63 -15.07
C LEU A 15 3.41 10.01 -13.65
N ALA A 16 2.11 10.12 -13.42
CA ALA A 16 1.54 10.30 -12.09
C ALA A 16 2.10 9.23 -11.14
N ARG A 17 3.01 9.64 -10.23
CA ARG A 17 3.60 8.74 -9.25
C ARG A 17 2.55 8.46 -8.18
N TYR A 18 2.10 7.22 -8.12
CA TYR A 18 1.22 6.77 -7.04
C TYR A 18 1.84 7.09 -5.67
N GLU A 19 3.18 6.98 -5.57
CA GLU A 19 4.00 7.28 -4.40
C GLU A 19 3.75 8.64 -3.77
N ASP A 20 3.45 9.67 -4.58
CA ASP A 20 3.20 11.03 -4.08
C ASP A 20 1.88 11.13 -3.31
N ASN A 21 0.99 10.14 -3.47
CA ASN A 21 -0.30 10.05 -2.79
C ASN A 21 -0.38 8.85 -1.82
N LEU A 22 0.68 8.03 -1.70
CA LEU A 22 0.72 6.86 -0.81
C LEU A 22 1.04 7.29 0.64
N SER A 23 0.12 8.02 1.28
CA SER A 23 0.14 8.22 2.73
C SER A 23 -0.91 7.35 3.40
N LEU A 24 -0.56 6.70 4.51
CA LEU A 24 -1.52 5.96 5.32
C LEU A 24 -2.56 6.91 5.95
N LEU A 25 -2.09 8.08 6.37
CA LEU A 25 -2.90 9.08 7.04
C LEU A 25 -3.16 10.26 6.09
N PRO A 26 -4.41 10.74 6.01
CA PRO A 26 -4.70 12.07 5.47
C PRO A 26 -3.84 13.14 6.15
N SER A 27 -3.53 14.22 5.42
CA SER A 27 -2.67 15.31 5.92
C SER A 27 -3.12 15.87 7.28
N TRP A 28 -4.43 16.03 7.49
CA TRP A 28 -5.00 16.51 8.76
C TRP A 28 -4.86 15.52 9.93
N LEU A 29 -4.58 14.24 9.65
CA LEU A 29 -4.32 13.19 10.65
C LEU A 29 -2.83 12.91 10.87
N MET A 30 -1.92 13.56 10.13
CA MET A 30 -0.48 13.35 10.26
C MET A 30 0.04 13.59 11.69
N TRP A 31 -0.66 14.39 12.50
CA TRP A 31 -0.31 14.57 13.92
C TRP A 31 -0.28 13.26 14.72
N LEU A 32 -1.04 12.24 14.33
CA LEU A 32 -1.08 10.94 15.02
C LEU A 32 0.26 10.22 14.99
N THR A 33 1.12 10.55 14.02
CA THR A 33 2.50 10.03 13.96
C THR A 33 3.37 10.49 15.14
N ARG A 34 2.85 11.34 16.05
CA ARG A 34 3.47 11.57 17.37
C ARG A 34 3.55 10.30 18.22
N PHE A 35 2.64 9.35 17.99
CA PHE A 35 2.65 8.05 18.67
C PHE A 35 3.55 7.09 17.90
N ASN A 36 4.50 6.44 18.60
CA ASN A 36 5.50 5.58 17.98
C ASN A 36 4.89 4.44 17.14
N ALA A 37 3.84 3.78 17.65
CA ALA A 37 3.16 2.73 16.90
C ALA A 37 2.61 3.22 15.56
N VAL A 38 1.96 4.39 15.55
CA VAL A 38 1.40 4.98 14.33
C VAL A 38 2.52 5.37 13.36
N ARG A 39 3.60 5.98 13.86
CA ARG A 39 4.78 6.34 13.05
C ARG A 39 5.38 5.10 12.37
N THR A 40 5.55 4.02 13.11
CA THR A 40 6.09 2.76 12.59
C THR A 40 5.19 2.16 11.52
N ILE A 41 3.87 2.13 11.72
CA ILE A 41 2.95 1.59 10.70
C ILE A 41 3.01 2.48 9.45
N ASN A 42 3.00 3.81 9.63
CA ASN A 42 3.07 4.76 8.51
C ASN A 42 4.35 4.60 7.69
N SER A 43 5.50 4.31 8.31
CA SER A 43 6.77 4.13 7.59
C SER A 43 6.80 2.89 6.69
N PHE A 44 5.95 1.89 6.93
CA PHE A 44 5.88 0.66 6.12
C PHE A 44 4.66 0.61 5.18
N ALA A 45 3.76 1.59 5.26
CA ALA A 45 2.47 1.50 4.61
C ALA A 45 2.57 1.42 3.07
N THR A 46 3.47 2.19 2.48
CA THR A 46 3.80 2.14 1.04
C THR A 46 4.32 0.75 0.63
N GLN A 47 5.16 0.13 1.46
CA GLN A 47 5.68 -1.22 1.19
C GLN A 47 4.56 -2.26 1.20
N PHE A 48 3.64 -2.18 2.16
CA PHE A 48 2.47 -3.07 2.23
C PHE A 48 1.57 -2.94 1.01
N TRP A 49 1.40 -1.71 0.50
CA TRP A 49 0.66 -1.50 -0.74
C TRP A 49 1.31 -2.21 -1.92
N PHE A 50 2.62 -2.07 -2.12
CA PHE A 50 3.32 -2.78 -3.19
C PHE A 50 3.22 -4.31 -3.07
N TYR A 51 3.32 -4.86 -1.85
CA TYR A 51 3.16 -6.30 -1.66
C TYR A 51 1.77 -6.80 -1.99
N GLU A 52 0.71 -6.06 -1.65
CA GLU A 52 -0.64 -6.42 -2.06
C GLU A 52 -0.83 -6.30 -3.58
N GLN A 53 -0.19 -5.33 -4.25
CA GLN A 53 -0.23 -5.27 -5.71
C GLN A 53 0.44 -6.50 -6.36
N ILE A 54 1.60 -6.93 -5.85
CA ILE A 54 2.27 -8.16 -6.31
C ILE A 54 1.39 -9.38 -6.04
N ALA A 55 0.77 -9.45 -4.86
CA ALA A 55 -0.10 -10.56 -4.51
C ALA A 55 -1.36 -10.59 -5.38
N ASN A 56 -1.91 -9.45 -5.76
CA ASN A 56 -3.01 -9.34 -6.71
C ASN A 56 -2.61 -9.84 -8.10
N ILE A 57 -1.44 -9.42 -8.61
CA ILE A 57 -0.90 -9.97 -9.86
C ILE A 57 -0.81 -11.49 -9.78
N GLY A 58 -0.29 -12.04 -8.68
CA GLY A 58 -0.18 -13.48 -8.49
C GLY A 58 -1.53 -14.23 -8.43
N ARG A 59 -2.61 -13.58 -7.98
CA ARG A 59 -3.94 -14.18 -7.83
C ARG A 59 -4.84 -13.99 -9.05
N THR A 60 -4.78 -12.83 -9.67
CA THR A 60 -5.76 -12.40 -10.70
C THR A 60 -5.10 -12.04 -12.03
N GLY A 61 -3.77 -12.00 -12.10
CA GLY A 61 -3.03 -11.58 -13.27
C GLY A 61 -2.94 -10.05 -13.46
N ALA A 62 -3.49 -9.26 -12.53
CA ALA A 62 -3.49 -7.80 -12.63
C ALA A 62 -3.31 -7.13 -11.26
N THR A 63 -2.82 -5.88 -11.28
CA THR A 63 -2.85 -4.98 -10.12
C THR A 63 -4.28 -4.54 -9.80
N ASP A 64 -4.53 -4.11 -8.57
CA ASP A 64 -5.78 -3.46 -8.17
C ASP A 64 -5.57 -1.93 -8.11
N PRO A 65 -6.02 -1.17 -9.12
CA PRO A 65 -5.84 0.28 -9.15
C PRO A 65 -6.66 1.02 -8.08
N THR A 66 -7.64 0.36 -7.46
CA THR A 66 -8.51 0.94 -6.42
C THR A 66 -8.02 0.64 -5.01
N LEU A 67 -7.01 -0.23 -4.87
CA LEU A 67 -6.42 -0.55 -3.57
C LEU A 67 -5.76 0.68 -2.97
N THR A 68 -6.19 1.05 -1.77
CA THR A 68 -5.58 2.15 -1.01
C THR A 68 -4.44 1.65 -0.11
N VAL A 69 -3.53 2.54 0.28
CA VAL A 69 -2.48 2.25 1.29
C VAL A 69 -3.10 1.72 2.59
N PHE A 70 -4.21 2.33 3.00
CA PHE A 70 -4.90 1.96 4.22
C PHE A 70 -5.45 0.54 4.16
N SER A 71 -6.18 0.19 3.09
CA SER A 71 -6.69 -1.16 2.91
C SER A 71 -5.58 -2.20 2.83
N ALA A 72 -4.47 -1.89 2.14
CA ALA A 72 -3.31 -2.80 2.07
C ALA A 72 -2.67 -3.03 3.45
N THR A 73 -2.49 -1.95 4.22
CA THR A 73 -1.96 -2.02 5.58
C THR A 73 -2.86 -2.86 6.50
N MET A 74 -4.18 -2.69 6.41
CA MET A 74 -5.15 -3.49 7.18
C MET A 74 -5.12 -4.97 6.79
N ALA A 75 -4.98 -5.28 5.49
CA ALA A 75 -4.85 -6.66 5.01
C ALA A 75 -3.60 -7.34 5.60
N GLN A 76 -2.45 -6.65 5.58
CA GLN A 76 -1.21 -7.16 6.14
C GLN A 76 -1.27 -7.35 7.67
N GLN A 77 -1.87 -6.41 8.41
CA GLN A 77 -2.08 -6.58 9.85
C GLN A 77 -2.98 -7.77 10.17
N LYS A 78 -4.06 -7.95 9.40
CA LYS A 78 -4.96 -9.11 9.55
C LYS A 78 -4.21 -10.43 9.30
N ALA A 79 -3.38 -10.49 8.26
CA ALA A 79 -2.56 -11.66 7.96
C ALA A 79 -1.56 -11.97 9.07
N ALA A 80 -0.84 -10.95 9.57
CA ALA A 80 0.10 -11.10 10.69
C ALA A 80 -0.61 -11.56 11.97
N SER A 81 -1.78 -11.01 12.27
CA SER A 81 -2.59 -11.42 13.42
C SER A 81 -3.05 -12.87 13.31
N ALA A 82 -3.54 -13.29 12.15
CA ALA A 82 -3.95 -14.66 11.89
C ALA A 82 -2.79 -15.64 12.10
N TRP A 83 -1.59 -15.31 11.59
CA TRP A 83 -0.38 -16.08 11.81
C TRP A 83 -0.01 -16.21 13.29
N MET A 84 -0.07 -15.11 14.04
CA MET A 84 0.19 -15.12 15.49
C MET A 84 -0.81 -15.97 16.26
N THR A 85 -2.09 -15.94 15.90
CA THR A 85 -3.12 -16.78 16.52
C THR A 85 -2.87 -18.26 16.24
N ALA A 86 -2.56 -18.61 14.99
CA ALA A 86 -2.25 -20.00 14.61
C ALA A 86 -1.07 -20.56 15.42
N ARG A 87 -0.06 -19.74 15.71
CA ARG A 87 1.10 -20.12 16.53
C ARG A 87 0.82 -20.31 18.01
N LYS A 88 -0.23 -19.70 18.55
CA LYS A 88 -0.60 -19.83 19.98
C LYS A 88 -1.50 -21.04 20.23
N GLY A 89 -2.13 -21.57 19.19
CA GLY A 89 -3.04 -22.71 19.25
C GLY A 89 -2.41 -24.07 18.92
N GLY A 90 -1.10 -24.12 18.63
CA GLY A 90 -0.32 -25.35 18.43
C GLY A 90 0.82 -25.42 19.43
#